data_AF-A0A530GY71-F1
#
_entry.id   AF-A0A530GY71-F1
#
_cell.length_a   1.000
_cell.length_b   1.000
_cell.length_c   1.000
_cell.angle_alpha   90.00
_cell.angle_beta   90.00
_cell.angle_gamma   90.00
#
_symmetry.space_group_name_H-M   'P 1'
#
loop_
_entity.id
_entity.type
_entity.pdbx_description
1 polymer ?
#
loop_
_entity_poly.entity_id
_entity_poly.type
_entity_poly.pdbx_seq_one_letter_code
_entity_poly.pdbx_strand_id
1 'polypeptide(L)'
;MRLRPVKKRKAVRDQSMRTEQGAAPMQKRKDLTIDEAVRDPMIRLVMKADGIDPKAFERMLRQRAAKQAPDDEILPSFLQDSGSGRTRNPAG
;
A
#
# COMPACT_ATOMS: atom_id res chain seq x y z
N MET A 1 -15.03 60.34 -22.49
CA MET A 1 -13.84 59.64 -23.04
C MET A 1 -12.63 59.95 -22.19
N ARG A 2 -11.97 58.95 -21.59
CA ARG A 2 -10.54 59.01 -21.21
C ARG A 2 -10.02 57.61 -20.95
N LEU A 3 -8.85 57.35 -21.52
CA LEU A 3 -8.22 56.07 -21.77
C LEU A 3 -7.59 55.46 -20.50
N ARG A 4 -7.56 54.12 -20.46
CA ARG A 4 -6.85 53.33 -19.44
C ARG A 4 -5.34 53.48 -19.60
N PRO A 5 -4.55 53.42 -18.52
CA PRO A 5 -3.18 52.94 -18.59
C PRO A 5 -3.10 51.48 -18.14
N VAL A 6 -2.23 50.78 -18.85
CA VAL A 6 -2.06 49.33 -18.93
C VAL A 6 -1.38 48.81 -17.66
N LYS A 7 -2.03 47.89 -16.93
CA LYS A 7 -1.36 47.16 -15.85
C LYS A 7 -0.35 46.19 -16.46
N LYS A 8 0.86 46.29 -15.92
CA LYS A 8 2.11 45.63 -16.30
C LYS A 8 1.92 44.13 -16.53
N ARG A 9 2.39 43.65 -17.69
CA ARG A 9 2.64 42.23 -17.97
C ARG A 9 3.58 41.69 -16.89
N LYS A 10 3.08 40.81 -16.04
CA LYS A 10 3.91 40.05 -15.08
C LYS A 10 3.87 38.58 -15.47
N ALA A 11 5.05 38.01 -15.50
CA ALA A 11 5.35 36.57 -15.41
C ALA A 11 4.82 35.69 -16.55
N VAL A 12 5.65 35.62 -17.58
CA VAL A 12 5.92 34.40 -18.33
C VAL A 12 6.22 33.25 -17.36
N ARG A 13 5.60 32.09 -17.65
CA ARG A 13 5.96 30.73 -17.22
C ARG A 13 6.10 30.50 -15.72
N ASP A 14 5.04 29.95 -15.16
CA ASP A 14 5.21 28.75 -14.32
C ASP A 14 4.09 27.75 -14.64
N GLN A 15 4.21 27.13 -15.82
CA GLN A 15 3.62 25.82 -16.10
C GLN A 15 4.62 24.76 -15.62
N SER A 16 4.92 24.73 -14.33
CA SER A 16 5.54 23.56 -13.71
C SER A 16 4.41 22.62 -13.30
N MET A 17 3.90 21.92 -14.31
CA MET A 17 3.46 20.53 -14.24
C MET A 17 2.90 20.09 -12.89
N ARG A 18 1.61 20.40 -12.72
CA ARG A 18 0.60 19.51 -12.16
C ARG A 18 0.98 18.04 -12.38
N THR A 19 1.60 17.41 -11.39
CA THR A 19 1.52 15.97 -11.10
C THR A 19 1.97 15.74 -9.66
N GLU A 20 1.39 16.49 -8.71
CA GLU A 20 1.18 15.91 -7.39
C GLU A 20 0.18 14.78 -7.57
N GLN A 21 0.74 13.60 -7.85
CA GLN A 21 0.37 12.35 -7.23
C GLN A 21 -1.10 12.30 -6.80
N GLY A 22 -1.98 12.23 -7.79
CA GLY A 22 -3.03 11.24 -7.70
C GLY A 22 -2.31 9.90 -7.62
N ALA A 23 -1.98 9.44 -6.41
CA ALA A 23 -1.78 8.03 -6.16
C ALA A 23 -3.11 7.39 -6.55
N ALA A 24 -3.23 7.03 -7.83
CA ALA A 24 -4.24 6.08 -8.27
C ALA A 24 -4.21 4.97 -7.23
N PRO A 25 -5.36 4.57 -6.66
CA PRO A 25 -5.37 3.55 -5.62
C PRO A 25 -4.61 2.38 -6.21
N MET A 26 -3.40 2.12 -5.70
CA MET A 26 -2.62 0.97 -6.12
C MET A 26 -3.54 -0.19 -5.79
N GLN A 27 -4.17 -0.77 -6.83
CA GLN A 27 -5.11 -1.86 -6.67
C GLN A 27 -4.42 -2.80 -5.70
N LYS A 28 -5.01 -2.99 -4.51
CA LYS A 28 -4.35 -3.70 -3.42
C LYS A 28 -3.91 -5.03 -4.02
N ARG A 29 -2.61 -5.16 -4.30
CA ARG A 29 -2.09 -6.39 -4.86
C ARG A 29 -2.32 -7.39 -3.76
N LYS A 30 -3.14 -8.39 -4.06
CA LYS A 30 -3.43 -9.41 -3.07
C LYS A 30 -2.15 -10.21 -2.92
N ASP A 31 -1.51 -10.07 -1.76
CA ASP A 31 -0.35 -10.89 -1.44
C ASP A 31 -0.78 -12.36 -1.39
N LEU A 32 0.02 -13.22 -2.00
CA LEU A 32 -0.21 -14.65 -1.96
C LEU A 32 0.38 -15.20 -0.67
N THR A 33 -0.37 -16.06 0.00
CA THR A 33 0.19 -16.93 1.04
C THR A 33 1.25 -17.86 0.42
N ILE A 34 2.15 -18.40 1.25
CA ILE A 34 3.18 -19.34 0.79
C ILE A 34 2.53 -20.52 0.03
N ASP A 35 1.42 -21.05 0.55
CA ASP A 35 0.71 -22.17 -0.08
C ASP A 35 0.09 -21.80 -1.44
N GLU A 36 -0.46 -20.60 -1.56
CA GLU A 36 -0.99 -20.08 -2.83
C GLU A 36 0.15 -19.87 -3.83
N ALA A 37 1.27 -19.30 -3.42
CA ALA A 37 2.40 -19.04 -4.30
C ALA A 37 3.02 -20.34 -4.84
N VAL A 38 3.14 -21.38 -4.01
CA VAL A 38 3.69 -22.68 -4.43
C VAL A 38 2.76 -23.43 -5.38
N ARG A 39 1.44 -23.20 -5.29
CA ARG A 39 0.44 -23.83 -6.16
C ARG A 39 0.10 -22.99 -7.39
N ASP A 40 0.50 -21.72 -7.43
CA ASP A 40 0.23 -20.81 -8.53
C ASP A 40 0.84 -21.34 -9.86
N PRO A 41 0.03 -21.47 -10.93
CA PRO A 41 0.51 -22.02 -12.19
C PRO A 41 1.64 -21.23 -12.84
N MET A 42 1.63 -19.89 -12.71
CA MET A 42 2.65 -19.04 -13.32
C MET A 42 3.96 -19.12 -12.55
N ILE A 43 3.90 -19.09 -11.22
CA ILE A 43 5.07 -19.29 -10.39
C ILE A 43 5.68 -20.67 -10.67
N ARG A 44 4.88 -21.74 -10.72
CA ARG A 44 5.37 -23.09 -11.04
C ARG A 44 6.02 -23.20 -12.42
N LEU A 45 5.52 -22.47 -13.41
CA LEU A 45 6.13 -22.45 -14.75
C LEU A 45 7.54 -21.85 -14.69
N VAL A 46 7.70 -20.73 -13.98
CA VAL A 46 9.00 -20.06 -13.80
C VAL A 46 9.97 -20.94 -13.01
N MET A 47 9.51 -21.53 -11.90
CA MET A 47 10.34 -22.45 -11.11
C MET A 47 10.86 -23.61 -11.94
N LYS A 48 10.02 -24.18 -12.81
CA LYS A 48 10.44 -25.25 -13.71
C LYS A 48 11.49 -24.77 -14.71
N ALA A 49 11.32 -23.57 -15.26
CA ALA A 49 12.29 -22.97 -16.18
C ALA A 49 13.67 -22.77 -15.51
N ASP A 50 13.66 -22.42 -14.22
CA ASP A 50 14.87 -22.20 -13.42
C ASP A 50 15.41 -23.47 -12.73
N GLY A 51 14.77 -24.64 -12.93
CA GLY A 51 15.19 -25.90 -12.30
C GLY A 51 14.99 -25.95 -10.78
N ILE A 52 14.06 -25.15 -10.24
CA ILE A 52 13.77 -25.05 -8.81
C ILE A 52 12.71 -26.10 -8.40
N ASP A 53 13.00 -26.89 -7.36
CA ASP A 53 12.02 -27.79 -6.74
C ASP A 53 10.98 -27.01 -5.90
N PRO A 54 9.66 -27.17 -6.18
CA PRO A 54 8.59 -26.58 -5.38
C PRO A 54 8.68 -26.81 -3.88
N LYS A 55 9.07 -28.02 -3.44
CA LYS A 55 9.17 -28.33 -2.01
C LYS A 55 10.36 -27.64 -1.36
N ALA A 56 11.49 -27.54 -2.06
CA ALA A 56 12.65 -26.80 -1.59
C ALA A 56 12.35 -25.29 -1.45
N PHE A 57 11.65 -24.72 -2.43
CA PHE A 57 11.22 -23.32 -2.40
C PHE A 57 10.24 -23.04 -1.24
N GLU A 58 9.24 -23.90 -1.05
CA GLU A 58 8.31 -23.79 0.08
C GLU A 58 9.05 -23.79 1.42
N ARG A 59 9.96 -24.75 1.62
CA ARG A 59 10.79 -24.82 2.84
C ARG A 59 11.61 -23.56 3.05
N MET A 60 12.21 -23.01 1.99
CA MET A 60 12.96 -21.75 2.05
C MET A 60 12.06 -20.58 2.48
N LEU A 61 10.86 -20.45 1.90
CA LEU A 61 9.90 -19.41 2.27
C LEU A 61 9.46 -19.54 3.73
N ARG A 62 9.12 -20.75 4.17
CA ARG A 62 8.73 -21.00 5.56
C ARG A 62 9.86 -20.70 6.54
N GLN A 63 11.10 -21.06 6.22
CA GLN A 63 12.26 -20.74 7.06
C GLN A 63 12.49 -19.22 7.16
N ARG A 64 12.28 -18.47 6.07
CA ARG A 64 12.38 -17.00 6.09
C ARG A 64 11.24 -16.38 6.87
N ALA A 65 10.02 -16.84 6.69
CA ALA A 65 8.86 -16.39 7.44
C ALA A 65 9.04 -16.63 8.95
N ALA A 66 9.55 -17.79 9.34
CA ALA A 66 9.85 -18.10 10.75
C ALA A 66 10.92 -17.17 11.36
N LYS A 67 11.86 -16.66 10.56
CA LYS A 67 12.86 -15.67 11.00
C LYS A 67 12.32 -14.23 11.04
N GLN A 68 11.22 -13.98 10.33
CA GLN A 68 10.58 -12.67 10.22
C GLN A 68 9.38 -12.53 11.15
N ALA A 69 8.86 -13.64 11.70
CA ALA A 69 7.87 -13.59 12.76
C ALA A 69 8.48 -12.78 13.91
N PRO A 70 7.91 -11.60 14.24
CA PRO A 70 8.29 -10.90 15.45
C PRO A 70 8.01 -11.83 16.63
N ASP A 71 8.88 -11.86 17.63
CA ASP A 71 8.61 -12.51 18.93
C ASP A 71 7.43 -11.86 19.69
N ASP A 72 6.64 -10.99 19.04
CA ASP A 72 5.65 -10.13 19.66
C ASP A 72 4.23 -10.61 19.35
N GLU A 73 3.67 -11.36 20.30
CA GLU A 73 2.28 -11.22 20.72
C GLU A 73 1.98 -9.80 21.27
N ILE A 74 2.50 -8.75 20.66
CA ILE A 74 2.09 -7.38 20.97
C ILE A 74 1.18 -6.94 19.85
N LEU A 75 -0.07 -7.40 19.95
CA LEU A 75 -1.18 -6.71 19.30
C LEU A 75 -1.05 -5.22 19.65
N PRO A 76 -0.94 -4.33 18.66
CA PRO A 76 -0.81 -2.92 18.96
C PRO A 76 -2.13 -2.45 19.61
N SER A 77 -2.01 -1.91 20.82
CA SER A 77 -3.11 -1.48 21.70
C SER A 77 -4.06 -0.44 21.07
N PHE A 78 -3.74 0.09 19.87
CA PHE A 78 -4.63 0.98 19.13
C PHE A 78 -5.93 0.32 18.69
N LEU A 79 -6.00 -1.02 18.64
CA LEU A 79 -7.23 -1.73 18.28
C LEU A 79 -8.24 -1.83 19.44
N GLN A 80 -7.82 -1.55 20.69
CA GLN A 80 -8.70 -1.67 21.86
C GLN A 80 -9.61 -0.46 22.10
N ASP A 81 -9.29 0.73 21.56
CA ASP A 81 -10.00 1.97 21.92
C ASP A 81 -11.01 2.47 20.85
N SER A 82 -11.17 1.73 19.74
CA SER A 82 -12.17 2.05 18.72
C SER A 82 -13.55 1.50 19.12
N GLY A 83 -14.11 1.96 20.25
CA GLY A 83 -15.40 1.46 20.72
C GLY A 83 -16.17 2.29 21.74
N SER A 84 -15.63 3.39 22.30
CA SER A 84 -16.36 4.19 23.30
C SER A 84 -16.79 5.57 22.78
N GLY A 85 -17.42 5.59 21.60
CA GLY A 85 -18.11 6.74 21.04
C GLY A 85 -19.62 6.52 20.99
N ARG A 86 -20.28 6.27 22.13
CA ARG A 86 -21.75 6.28 22.19
C ARG A 86 -22.25 7.42 23.05
N THR A 87 -22.74 8.43 22.33
CA THR A 87 -23.51 9.58 22.77
C THR A 87 -24.55 9.23 23.84
N ARG A 88 -24.61 10.04 24.91
CA ARG A 88 -25.81 10.21 25.72
C ARG A 88 -25.99 11.70 26.02
N ASN A 89 -26.93 12.33 25.32
CA ASN A 89 -27.52 13.60 25.71
C ASN A 89 -28.16 13.44 27.10
N PRO A 90 -27.92 14.34 28.06
CA PRO A 90 -28.86 14.54 29.15
C PRO A 90 -29.92 15.54 28.70
N ALA A 91 -31.17 15.11 28.74
CA ALA A 91 -32.31 16.02 28.79
C ALA A 91 -32.27 16.76 30.13
N GLY A 92 -32.47 18.08 30.08
CA GLY A 92 -32.64 18.97 31.22
C GLY A 92 -33.38 20.21 30.74
#